data_AF-A0A6P3EQ60-F1
#
_entry.id   AF-A0A6P3EQ60-F1
#
_cell.length_a   1.000
_cell.length_b   1.000
_cell.length_c   1.000
_cell.angle_alpha   90.00
_cell.angle_beta   90.00
_cell.angle_gamma   90.00
#
_symmetry.space_group_name_H-M   'P 1'
#
loop_
_entity.id
_entity.type
_entity.pdbx_description
1 polymer ?
#
loop_
_entity_poly.entity_id
_entity_poly.type
_entity_poly.pdbx_seq_one_letter_code
_entity_poly.pdbx_strand_id
1 'polypeptide(L)'
;MNRAFSRKKDKTWMHTPEALSKHYIPYNAKAEEITLTIGQAFDLAYRKFLESGGKDVETRKQIAGLQKRIQDLETENMELKNKVQDLENQLRVTQVSASPAGSMAPKSPSTDVFDMIPFSPASHQASVPTRNGTQPPPVPSRSTEIKRDLFGAEPFDPFNCGAGDFPPDIQSKLDEMQEGFKMGLTLEGTVFHLDPVDSRC
;
A
#
# COMPACT_ATOMS: atom_id res chain seq x y z
N MET A 1 99.85 0.73 -14.18
CA MET A 1 99.77 1.03 -12.74
C MET A 1 98.61 1.99 -12.49
N ASN A 2 97.82 1.69 -11.45
CA ASN A 2 96.86 2.55 -10.75
C ASN A 2 95.47 2.79 -11.38
N ARG A 3 94.58 1.85 -11.03
CA ARG A 3 93.12 1.84 -11.16
C ARG A 3 92.48 2.87 -10.22
N ALA A 4 91.83 3.89 -10.76
CA ALA A 4 90.99 4.80 -9.98
C ALA A 4 89.64 4.13 -9.67
N PHE A 5 89.47 3.68 -8.42
CA PHE A 5 88.18 3.18 -7.95
C PHE A 5 87.20 4.34 -7.78
N SER A 6 86.18 4.37 -8.64
CA SER A 6 84.97 5.17 -8.41
C SER A 6 84.30 4.71 -7.12
N ARG A 7 84.34 5.55 -6.07
CA ARG A 7 83.52 5.36 -4.87
C ARG A 7 82.05 5.58 -5.26
N LYS A 8 81.37 4.48 -5.59
CA LYS A 8 79.90 4.47 -5.72
C LYS A 8 79.31 4.88 -4.38
N LYS A 9 78.36 5.81 -4.45
CA LYS A 9 77.58 6.37 -3.35
C LYS A 9 77.10 5.26 -2.42
N ASP A 10 77.63 5.23 -1.20
CA ASP A 10 77.05 4.43 -0.12
C ASP A 10 75.65 5.00 0.15
N LYS A 11 74.62 4.30 -0.34
CA LYS A 11 73.26 4.54 0.13
C LYS A 11 73.27 4.08 1.58
N THR A 12 73.26 5.04 2.51
CA THR A 12 73.00 4.79 3.93
C THR A 12 71.65 4.09 4.03
N TRP A 13 71.68 2.76 4.09
CA TRP A 13 70.54 1.87 4.31
C TRP A 13 70.06 1.87 5.77
N MET A 14 70.64 2.74 6.60
CA MET A 14 70.28 2.92 8.00
C MET A 14 69.63 4.28 8.14
N HIS A 15 68.29 4.30 8.19
CA HIS A 15 67.59 5.48 8.66
C HIS A 15 68.16 5.87 10.02
N THR A 16 68.46 7.16 10.22
CA THR A 16 68.96 7.59 11.53
C THR A 16 67.89 7.32 12.59
N PRO A 17 68.27 6.96 13.83
CA PRO A 17 67.31 6.68 14.90
C PRO A 17 66.29 7.82 15.10
N GLU A 18 66.69 9.07 14.85
CA GLU A 18 65.77 10.21 14.94
C GLU A 18 64.72 10.22 13.82
N ALA A 19 65.04 9.75 12.62
CA ALA A 19 64.09 9.68 11.51
C ALA A 19 62.99 8.64 11.77
N LEU A 20 63.35 7.49 12.34
CA LEU A 20 62.38 6.45 12.72
C LEU A 20 61.51 6.91 13.89
N SER A 21 62.10 7.55 14.90
CA SER A 21 61.38 8.08 16.06
C SER A 21 60.36 9.16 15.70
N LYS A 22 60.69 10.05 14.75
CA LYS A 22 59.79 11.11 14.26
C LYS A 22 58.48 10.58 13.68
N HIS A 23 58.53 9.45 12.99
CA HIS A 23 57.35 8.85 12.38
C HIS A 23 56.61 7.91 13.34
N TYR A 24 57.30 7.32 14.31
CA TYR A 24 56.73 6.37 15.26
C TYR A 24 55.54 6.94 16.04
N ILE A 25 55.68 8.14 16.61
CA ILE A 25 54.63 8.76 17.43
C ILE A 25 53.35 9.04 16.61
N PRO A 26 53.43 9.70 15.43
CA PRO A 26 52.27 9.87 14.55
C PRO A 26 51.64 8.54 14.08
N TYR A 27 52.45 7.53 13.72
CA TYR A 27 51.94 6.23 13.31
C TYR A 27 51.19 5.52 14.44
N ASN A 28 51.73 5.58 15.66
CA ASN A 28 51.11 4.94 16.81
C ASN A 28 49.78 5.61 17.17
N ALA A 29 49.73 6.95 17.17
CA ALA A 29 48.49 7.69 17.37
C ALA A 29 47.43 7.39 16.29
N LYS A 30 47.84 7.24 15.03
CA LYS A 30 46.91 6.89 13.95
C LYS A 30 46.42 5.44 14.06
N ALA A 31 47.28 4.52 14.48
CA ALA A 31 46.91 3.13 14.72
C ALA A 31 45.90 3.00 15.88
N GLU A 32 46.06 3.80 16.93
CA GLU A 32 45.12 3.88 18.04
C GLU A 32 43.74 4.39 17.57
N GLU A 33 43.71 5.48 16.80
CA GLU A 33 42.47 6.05 16.24
C GLU A 33 41.73 5.04 15.35
N ILE A 34 42.45 4.31 14.49
CA ILE A 34 41.89 3.26 13.63
C ILE A 34 41.29 2.15 14.50
N THR A 35 42.01 1.70 15.53
CA THR A 35 41.56 0.63 16.42
C THR A 35 40.29 1.02 17.16
N LEU A 36 40.24 2.24 17.70
CA LEU A 36 39.05 2.77 18.38
C LEU A 36 37.86 2.90 17.41
N THR A 37 38.09 3.41 16.21
CA THR A 37 37.05 3.56 15.18
C THR A 37 36.48 2.20 14.78
N ILE A 38 37.34 1.21 14.57
CA ILE A 38 36.92 -0.17 14.27
C ILE A 38 36.09 -0.73 15.42
N GLY A 39 36.57 -0.62 16.67
CA GLY A 39 35.83 -1.08 17.86
C GLY A 39 34.44 -0.46 17.97
N GLN A 40 34.34 0.86 17.80
CA GLN A 40 33.06 1.58 17.81
C GLN A 40 32.11 1.15 16.70
N ALA A 41 32.64 0.91 15.49
CA ALA A 41 31.84 0.42 14.37
C ALA A 41 31.30 -0.99 14.64
N PHE A 42 32.13 -1.87 15.21
CA PHE A 42 31.70 -3.22 15.62
C PHE A 42 30.66 -3.17 16.73
N ASP A 43 30.84 -2.35 17.76
CA ASP A 43 29.86 -2.20 18.86
C ASP A 43 28.50 -1.73 18.34
N LEU A 44 28.50 -0.76 17.42
CA LEU A 44 27.28 -0.26 16.79
C LEU A 44 26.60 -1.35 15.95
N ALA A 45 27.37 -2.06 15.13
CA ALA A 45 26.86 -3.13 14.29
C ALA A 45 26.30 -4.30 15.13
N TYR A 46 26.99 -4.67 16.20
CA TYR A 46 26.55 -5.74 17.11
C TYR A 46 25.24 -5.36 17.82
N ARG A 47 25.12 -4.12 18.29
CA ARG A 47 23.89 -3.61 18.90
C ARG A 47 22.72 -3.63 17.90
N LYS A 48 22.95 -3.17 16.67
CA LYS A 48 21.94 -3.24 15.59
C LYS A 48 21.56 -4.67 15.23
N PHE A 49 22.52 -5.60 15.20
CA PHE A 49 22.26 -7.01 14.95
C PHE A 49 21.31 -7.59 16.01
N LEU A 50 21.61 -7.40 17.29
CA LEU A 50 20.75 -7.87 18.39
C LEU A 50 19.36 -7.22 18.38
N GLU A 51 19.27 -5.91 18.14
CA GLU A 51 18.00 -5.20 18.03
C GLU A 51 17.17 -5.67 16.82
N SER A 52 17.83 -6.04 15.71
CA SER A 52 17.16 -6.52 14.50
C SER A 52 16.70 -7.98 14.62
N GLY A 53 17.40 -8.81 15.39
CA GLY A 53 17.08 -10.24 15.54
C GLY A 53 15.67 -10.50 16.09
N GLY A 54 15.19 -9.66 17.02
CA GLY A 54 13.83 -9.76 17.55
C GLY A 54 12.75 -9.30 16.56
N LYS A 55 13.02 -8.26 15.77
CA LYS A 55 12.07 -7.68 14.80
C LYS A 55 11.78 -8.65 13.65
N ASP A 56 12.80 -9.33 13.16
CA ASP A 56 12.69 -10.31 12.07
C ASP A 56 11.86 -11.54 12.50
N VAL A 57 12.02 -12.01 13.73
CA VAL A 57 11.20 -13.10 14.29
C VAL A 57 9.72 -12.70 14.38
N GLU A 58 9.41 -11.53 14.92
CA GLU A 58 8.02 -11.07 15.03
C GLU A 58 7.39 -10.84 13.64
N THR A 59 8.14 -10.26 12.69
CA THR A 59 7.67 -10.06 11.30
C THR A 59 7.36 -11.40 10.63
N ARG A 60 8.25 -12.40 10.76
CA ARG A 60 8.00 -13.75 10.25
C ARG A 60 6.75 -14.38 10.85
N LYS A 61 6.54 -14.19 12.16
CA LYS A 61 5.35 -14.69 12.86
C LYS A 61 4.07 -14.03 12.36
N GLN A 62 4.07 -12.72 12.12
CA GLN A 62 2.94 -12.01 11.53
C GLN A 62 2.62 -12.53 10.12
N ILE A 63 3.63 -12.69 9.28
CA ILE A 63 3.47 -13.24 7.92
C ILE A 63 2.86 -14.65 7.98
N ALA A 64 3.40 -15.53 8.81
CA ALA A 64 2.88 -16.90 8.97
C ALA A 64 1.43 -16.91 9.48
N GLY A 65 1.09 -16.01 10.41
CA GLY A 65 -0.28 -15.86 10.91
C GLY A 65 -1.26 -15.39 9.84
N LEU A 66 -0.86 -14.43 9.01
CA LEU A 66 -1.69 -13.95 7.89
C LEU A 66 -1.86 -15.02 6.81
N GLN A 67 -0.80 -15.74 6.44
CA GLN A 67 -0.86 -16.85 5.50
C GLN A 67 -1.84 -17.93 5.97
N LYS A 68 -1.79 -18.29 7.26
CA LYS A 68 -2.75 -19.23 7.84
C LYS A 68 -4.18 -18.71 7.73
N ARG A 69 -4.42 -17.44 8.06
CA ARG A 69 -5.75 -16.83 7.99
C ARG A 69 -6.30 -16.80 6.56
N ILE A 70 -5.45 -16.52 5.57
CA ILE A 70 -5.84 -16.56 4.16
C ILE A 70 -6.28 -17.97 3.79
N GLN A 71 -5.49 -18.99 4.13
CA GLN A 71 -5.82 -20.39 3.84
C GLN A 71 -7.12 -20.85 4.50
N ASP A 72 -7.33 -20.50 5.77
CA ASP A 72 -8.55 -20.82 6.50
C ASP A 72 -9.78 -20.19 5.81
N LEU A 73 -9.68 -18.90 5.43
CA LEU A 73 -10.73 -18.18 4.72
C LEU A 73 -10.96 -18.71 3.29
N GLU A 74 -9.91 -19.11 2.57
CA GLU A 74 -10.03 -19.72 1.24
C GLU A 74 -10.77 -21.06 1.31
N THR A 75 -10.51 -21.85 2.35
CA THR A 75 -11.18 -23.13 2.59
C THR A 75 -12.67 -22.91 2.92
N GLU A 76 -12.96 -22.01 3.85
CA GLU A 76 -14.34 -21.65 4.21
C GLU A 76 -15.10 -21.11 2.99
N ASN A 77 -14.47 -20.23 2.21
CA ASN A 77 -15.09 -19.64 1.02
C ASN A 77 -15.36 -20.71 -0.06
N MET A 78 -14.48 -21.70 -0.21
CA MET A 78 -14.71 -22.85 -1.08
C MET A 78 -15.91 -23.69 -0.61
N GLU A 79 -16.01 -23.98 0.69
CA GLU A 79 -17.14 -24.72 1.25
C GLU A 79 -18.46 -23.97 1.07
N LEU A 80 -18.47 -22.67 1.32
CA LEU A 80 -19.64 -21.81 1.12
C LEU A 80 -20.05 -21.78 -0.36
N LYS A 81 -19.10 -21.66 -1.29
CA LYS A 81 -19.37 -21.73 -2.73
C LYS A 81 -20.01 -23.06 -3.14
N ASN A 82 -19.48 -24.17 -2.64
CA ASN A 82 -20.05 -25.51 -2.91
C ASN A 82 -21.49 -25.59 -2.39
N LYS A 83 -21.74 -25.10 -1.18
CA LYS A 83 -23.08 -25.14 -0.57
C LYS A 83 -24.08 -24.27 -1.32
N VAL A 84 -23.66 -23.10 -1.79
CA VAL A 84 -24.49 -22.24 -2.65
C VAL A 84 -24.80 -22.95 -3.96
N GLN A 85 -23.80 -23.57 -4.60
CA GLN A 85 -23.99 -24.31 -5.84
C GLN A 85 -24.96 -25.50 -5.69
N ASP A 86 -24.86 -26.25 -4.60
CA ASP A 86 -25.75 -27.38 -4.30
C ASP A 86 -27.20 -26.93 -4.10
N LEU A 87 -27.41 -25.82 -3.40
CA LEU A 87 -28.74 -25.22 -3.23
C LEU A 87 -29.32 -24.72 -4.56
N GLU A 88 -28.51 -24.05 -5.39
CA GLU A 88 -28.91 -23.62 -6.73
C GLU A 88 -29.25 -24.80 -7.65
N ASN A 89 -28.49 -25.89 -7.57
CA ASN A 89 -28.77 -27.13 -8.28
C ASN A 89 -30.11 -27.73 -7.83
N GLN A 90 -30.36 -27.82 -6.53
CA GLN A 90 -31.64 -28.30 -5.97
C GLN A 90 -32.81 -27.44 -6.48
N LEU A 91 -32.68 -26.12 -6.43
CA LEU A 91 -33.72 -25.21 -6.87
C LEU A 91 -34.02 -25.36 -8.38
N ARG A 92 -32.98 -25.50 -9.21
CA ARG A 92 -33.14 -25.79 -10.65
C ARG A 92 -33.84 -27.13 -10.89
N VAL A 93 -33.51 -28.18 -10.14
CA VAL A 93 -34.14 -29.51 -10.29
C VAL A 93 -35.61 -29.48 -9.84
N THR A 94 -35.93 -28.76 -8.76
CA THR A 94 -37.32 -28.61 -8.28
C THR A 94 -38.19 -27.77 -9.22
N GLN A 95 -37.65 -26.73 -9.87
CA GLN A 95 -38.45 -25.92 -10.80
C GLN A 95 -38.75 -26.60 -12.15
N VAL A 96 -37.88 -27.50 -12.64
CA VAL A 96 -38.12 -28.20 -13.92
C VAL A 96 -39.13 -29.36 -13.76
N SER A 97 -39.35 -29.85 -12.54
CA SER A 97 -40.32 -30.93 -12.25
C SER A 97 -41.74 -30.43 -11.95
N ALA A 98 -41.97 -29.11 -11.90
CA ALA A 98 -43.30 -28.52 -11.76
C ALA A 98 -43.77 -27.93 -13.10
N SER A 99 -44.46 -28.75 -13.92
CA SER A 99 -45.26 -28.30 -15.07
C SER A 99 -46.75 -28.60 -14.81
N PRO A 100 -47.70 -27.77 -15.31
CA PRO A 100 -48.94 -27.46 -14.61
C PRO A 100 -50.10 -28.40 -14.96
N ALA A 101 -50.76 -28.96 -13.95
CA ALA A 101 -52.08 -29.57 -14.11
C ALA A 101 -52.94 -29.31 -12.88
N GLY A 102 -54.04 -28.59 -13.09
CA GLY A 102 -55.28 -28.76 -12.34
C GLY A 102 -55.42 -28.02 -11.01
N SER A 103 -56.10 -26.88 -11.06
CA SER A 103 -56.86 -26.23 -9.98
C SER A 103 -57.46 -27.20 -8.93
N MET A 104 -57.21 -26.94 -7.63
CA MET A 104 -58.23 -26.63 -6.61
C MET A 104 -57.56 -25.98 -5.37
N ALA A 105 -58.07 -24.82 -4.98
CA ALA A 105 -57.84 -24.16 -3.68
C ALA A 105 -58.46 -25.01 -2.53
N PRO A 106 -58.25 -24.73 -1.21
CA PRO A 106 -57.78 -23.49 -0.61
C PRO A 106 -56.76 -23.65 0.54
N LYS A 107 -55.87 -22.69 0.72
CA LYS A 107 -55.35 -22.34 2.05
C LYS A 107 -54.81 -20.92 2.02
N SER A 108 -55.32 -20.14 2.96
CA SER A 108 -55.09 -18.73 3.18
C SER A 108 -53.61 -18.36 3.02
N PRO A 109 -53.29 -17.23 2.38
CA PRO A 109 -51.92 -16.79 2.33
C PRO A 109 -51.51 -16.46 3.77
N SER A 110 -50.44 -17.12 4.24
CA SER A 110 -49.64 -16.57 5.33
C SER A 110 -49.09 -15.26 4.81
N THR A 111 -49.76 -14.15 5.11
CA THR A 111 -49.25 -12.81 4.84
C THR A 111 -47.98 -12.67 5.68
N ASP A 112 -46.82 -12.84 5.04
CA ASP A 112 -45.57 -12.38 5.62
C ASP A 112 -45.70 -10.88 5.82
N VAL A 113 -45.34 -10.41 7.01
CA VAL A 113 -45.55 -9.03 7.47
C VAL A 113 -44.82 -8.02 6.58
N PHE A 114 -43.86 -8.47 5.77
CA PHE A 114 -43.14 -7.64 4.81
C PHE A 114 -43.52 -7.86 3.35
N ASP A 115 -44.48 -8.74 3.03
CA ASP A 115 -44.74 -9.13 1.65
C ASP A 115 -46.22 -9.46 1.38
N MET A 116 -47.00 -8.42 1.02
CA MET A 116 -47.95 -8.44 -0.11
C MET A 116 -48.96 -7.28 -0.03
N ILE A 117 -48.73 -6.22 -0.81
CA ILE A 117 -49.84 -5.56 -1.52
C ILE A 117 -49.57 -5.75 -3.01
N PRO A 118 -50.34 -6.60 -3.72
CA PRO A 118 -50.31 -6.62 -5.16
C PRO A 118 -50.89 -5.30 -5.64
N PHE A 119 -50.09 -4.50 -6.34
CA PHE A 119 -50.58 -3.28 -6.99
C PHE A 119 -51.70 -3.67 -7.97
N SER A 120 -52.95 -3.41 -7.57
CA SER A 120 -54.05 -3.36 -8.52
C SER A 120 -53.80 -2.19 -9.48
N PRO A 121 -54.16 -2.29 -10.77
CA PRO A 121 -53.98 -1.20 -11.71
C PRO A 121 -54.88 -0.03 -11.29
N ALA A 122 -54.27 1.00 -10.72
CA ALA A 122 -54.98 2.22 -10.37
C ALA A 122 -55.47 2.89 -11.65
N SER A 123 -56.80 3.02 -11.75
CA SER A 123 -57.47 3.88 -12.71
C SER A 123 -56.88 5.30 -12.64
N HIS A 124 -56.67 5.87 -13.83
CA HIS A 124 -56.09 7.18 -14.13
C HIS A 124 -56.23 8.25 -13.04
N GLN A 125 -55.11 8.75 -12.51
CA GLN A 125 -55.08 10.10 -11.94
C GLN A 125 -53.72 10.78 -12.10
N ALA A 126 -53.76 11.87 -12.87
CA ALA A 126 -52.86 13.03 -12.94
C ALA A 126 -51.35 12.83 -13.14
N SER A 127 -50.90 13.33 -14.29
CA SER A 127 -49.51 13.53 -14.68
C SER A 127 -48.73 14.42 -13.71
N VAL A 128 -47.57 13.94 -13.25
CA VAL A 128 -46.46 14.77 -12.76
C VAL A 128 -45.18 14.17 -13.37
N PRO A 129 -44.33 14.96 -14.04
CA PRO A 129 -43.29 14.41 -14.89
C PRO A 129 -42.18 13.76 -14.06
N THR A 130 -42.01 12.46 -14.28
CA THR A 130 -40.83 11.69 -13.89
C THR A 130 -39.62 12.15 -14.71
N ARG A 131 -38.53 12.55 -14.07
CA ARG A 131 -37.19 12.52 -14.70
C ARG A 131 -36.30 11.57 -13.90
N ASN A 132 -35.80 10.57 -14.63
CA ASN A 132 -34.99 9.44 -14.19
C ASN A 132 -33.70 9.81 -13.45
N GLY A 133 -33.30 8.91 -12.55
CA GLY A 133 -31.96 8.32 -12.55
C GLY A 133 -30.92 8.97 -11.62
N THR A 134 -30.37 8.15 -10.73
CA THR A 134 -29.16 8.38 -9.91
C THR A 134 -29.26 9.46 -8.84
N GLN A 135 -29.84 9.12 -7.69
CA GLN A 135 -29.59 9.85 -6.45
C GLN A 135 -28.79 8.94 -5.50
N PRO A 136 -27.56 9.32 -5.08
CA PRO A 136 -26.85 8.61 -4.02
C PRO A 136 -27.64 8.74 -2.71
N PRO A 137 -27.46 7.84 -1.73
CA PRO A 137 -28.19 7.88 -0.47
C PRO A 137 -28.09 9.27 0.18
N PRO A 138 -29.13 9.74 0.88
CA PRO A 138 -29.12 11.06 1.50
C PRO A 138 -27.94 11.13 2.48
N VAL A 139 -26.99 12.02 2.18
CA VAL A 139 -25.89 12.36 3.09
C VAL A 139 -26.50 12.93 4.36
N PRO A 140 -26.02 12.56 5.56
CA PRO A 140 -26.52 13.11 6.80
C PRO A 140 -26.44 14.63 6.74
N SER A 141 -27.56 15.33 6.99
CA SER A 141 -27.58 16.78 7.07
C SER A 141 -26.58 17.23 8.13
N ARG A 142 -25.42 17.73 7.70
CA ARG A 142 -24.51 18.45 8.59
C ARG A 142 -25.20 19.77 8.94
N SER A 143 -25.42 19.98 10.24
CA SER A 143 -25.92 21.24 10.77
C SER A 143 -25.08 22.39 10.22
N THR A 144 -25.76 23.40 9.67
CA THR A 144 -25.18 24.62 9.08
C THR A 144 -24.46 25.52 10.09
N GLU A 145 -24.17 25.02 11.28
CA GLU A 145 -23.61 25.77 12.41
C GLU A 145 -22.11 25.49 12.64
N ILE A 146 -21.56 24.41 12.07
CA ILE A 146 -20.11 24.11 12.13
C ILE A 146 -19.45 24.65 10.86
N LYS A 147 -19.44 25.99 10.72
CA LYS A 147 -18.90 26.63 9.51
C LYS A 147 -17.36 26.68 9.51
N ARG A 148 -16.72 26.57 10.67
CA ARG A 148 -15.27 26.59 10.82
C ARG A 148 -14.87 25.74 12.00
N ASP A 149 -13.81 24.95 11.84
CA ASP A 149 -13.15 24.23 12.93
C ASP A 149 -12.62 25.21 13.99
N LEU A 150 -12.20 24.72 15.16
CA LEU A 150 -11.58 25.49 16.25
C LEU A 150 -10.41 26.37 15.78
N PHE A 151 -9.78 26.01 14.66
CA PHE A 151 -8.70 26.75 14.02
C PHE A 151 -9.15 27.67 12.88
N GLY A 152 -10.46 27.83 12.66
CA GLY A 152 -11.01 28.69 11.61
C GLY A 152 -11.05 28.05 10.21
N ALA A 153 -10.52 26.83 10.05
CA ALA A 153 -10.50 26.12 8.77
C ALA A 153 -11.87 25.55 8.43
N GLU A 154 -12.30 25.68 7.17
CA GLU A 154 -13.46 24.93 6.70
C GLU A 154 -13.12 23.42 6.68
N PRO A 155 -14.05 22.54 7.11
CA PRO A 155 -13.85 21.10 7.00
C PRO A 155 -13.55 20.71 5.55
N PHE A 156 -12.51 19.88 5.36
CA PHE A 156 -12.15 19.40 4.03
C PHE A 156 -13.34 18.69 3.36
N ASP A 157 -13.75 19.19 2.20
CA ASP A 157 -14.81 18.62 1.37
C ASP A 157 -14.23 18.08 0.06
N PRO A 158 -14.19 16.74 -0.11
CA PRO A 158 -13.67 16.10 -1.32
C PRO A 158 -14.42 16.47 -2.60
N PHE A 159 -15.67 16.96 -2.51
CA PHE A 159 -16.52 17.25 -3.67
C PHE A 159 -16.51 18.72 -4.09
N ASN A 160 -16.01 19.61 -3.24
CA ASN A 160 -15.91 21.05 -3.52
C ASN A 160 -14.47 21.52 -3.81
N CYS A 161 -13.51 20.62 -3.93
CA CYS A 161 -12.11 20.98 -4.14
C CYS A 161 -11.87 21.38 -5.61
N GLY A 162 -11.70 22.68 -5.87
CA GLY A 162 -11.32 23.21 -7.18
C GLY A 162 -9.81 23.10 -7.41
N ALA A 163 -9.37 23.26 -8.67
CA ALA A 163 -7.97 23.16 -9.11
C ALA A 163 -7.01 24.26 -8.58
N GLY A 164 -7.32 24.88 -7.44
CA GLY A 164 -6.52 25.92 -6.80
C GLY A 164 -6.70 26.04 -5.28
N ASP A 165 -7.41 25.10 -4.64
CA ASP A 165 -7.66 25.11 -3.20
C ASP A 165 -6.58 24.37 -2.38
N PHE A 166 -5.59 23.81 -3.08
CA PHE A 166 -4.46 23.14 -2.43
C PHE A 166 -3.34 24.13 -2.13
N PRO A 167 -2.65 24.00 -0.97
CA PRO A 167 -1.45 24.76 -0.70
C PRO A 167 -0.38 24.50 -1.79
N PRO A 168 0.54 25.45 -2.04
CA PRO A 168 1.43 25.43 -3.21
C PRO A 168 2.29 24.17 -3.33
N ASP A 169 2.65 23.56 -2.20
CA ASP A 169 3.40 22.32 -2.12
C ASP A 169 2.61 21.11 -2.64
N ILE A 170 1.32 21.03 -2.29
CA ILE A 170 0.43 19.97 -2.77
C ILE A 170 0.10 20.18 -4.26
N GLN A 171 -0.21 21.42 -4.66
CA GLN A 171 -0.51 21.71 -6.07
C GLN A 171 0.69 21.41 -6.97
N SER A 172 1.90 21.81 -6.57
CA SER A 172 3.12 21.49 -7.32
C SER A 172 3.34 19.98 -7.45
N LYS A 173 2.98 19.19 -6.43
CA LYS A 173 3.10 17.74 -6.49
C LYS A 173 2.07 17.10 -7.42
N LEU A 174 0.85 17.62 -7.43
CA LEU A 174 -0.20 17.17 -8.35
C LEU A 174 0.16 17.50 -9.80
N ASP A 175 0.71 18.69 -10.06
CA ASP A 175 1.17 19.11 -11.38
C ASP A 175 2.34 18.22 -11.86
N GLU A 176 3.31 17.93 -11.00
CA GLU A 176 4.43 17.00 -11.28
C GLU A 176 3.91 15.60 -11.62
N MET A 177 2.94 15.09 -10.86
CA MET A 177 2.32 13.79 -11.14
C MET A 177 1.56 13.82 -12.47
N GLN A 178 0.82 14.89 -12.76
CA GLN A 178 0.07 15.04 -14.00
C GLN A 178 0.98 15.14 -15.23
N GLU A 179 2.09 15.87 -15.13
CA GLU A 179 3.13 15.89 -16.15
C GLU A 179 3.76 14.50 -16.31
N GLY A 180 4.01 13.82 -15.19
CA GLY A 180 4.47 12.44 -15.21
C GLY A 180 3.55 11.51 -15.98
N PHE A 181 2.24 11.52 -15.68
CA PHE A 181 1.23 10.73 -16.39
C PHE A 181 1.21 11.06 -17.88
N LYS A 182 1.35 12.33 -18.24
CA LYS A 182 1.44 12.77 -19.65
C LYS A 182 2.68 12.21 -20.36
N MET A 183 3.77 11.99 -19.63
CA MET A 183 5.02 11.40 -20.13
C MET A 183 5.05 9.86 -20.06
N GLY A 184 3.93 9.24 -19.70
CA GLY A 184 3.81 7.79 -19.60
C GLY A 184 4.20 7.23 -18.23
N LEU A 185 4.32 8.02 -17.16
CA LEU A 185 4.36 7.44 -15.82
C LEU A 185 2.99 6.82 -15.52
N THR A 186 2.93 5.52 -15.31
CA THR A 186 1.73 4.79 -14.90
C THR A 186 1.87 4.36 -13.44
N LEU A 187 0.74 4.22 -12.75
CA LEU A 187 0.70 3.75 -11.37
C LEU A 187 0.19 2.30 -11.37
N GLU A 188 1.08 1.34 -11.07
CA GLU A 188 0.71 -0.05 -10.83
C GLU A 188 0.80 -0.32 -9.32
N GLY A 189 -0.34 -0.51 -8.67
CA GLY A 189 -0.42 -0.63 -7.21
C GLY A 189 -0.02 0.68 -6.52
N THR A 190 1.14 0.71 -5.85
CA THR A 190 1.68 1.89 -5.14
C THR A 190 3.00 2.40 -5.73
N VAL A 191 3.45 1.84 -6.85
CA VAL A 191 4.74 2.14 -7.47
C VAL A 191 4.52 2.78 -8.84
N PHE A 192 5.20 3.89 -9.08
CA PHE A 192 5.18 4.57 -10.37
C PHE A 192 6.18 3.91 -11.33
N HIS A 193 5.71 3.51 -12.51
CA HIS A 193 6.51 2.91 -13.56
C HIS A 193 6.48 3.81 -14.81
N LEU A 194 7.59 3.88 -15.55
CA LEU A 194 7.60 4.49 -16.88
C LEU A 194 7.02 3.46 -17.86
N ASP A 195 5.94 3.81 -18.55
CA ASP A 195 5.36 2.99 -19.61
C ASP A 195 6.43 2.77 -20.68
N PRO A 196 6.70 1.53 -21.12
CA PRO A 196 7.56 1.30 -22.26
C PRO A 196 6.94 1.96 -23.47
N VAL A 197 7.37 3.18 -23.76
CA VAL A 197 7.04 3.92 -24.98
C VAL A 197 7.21 2.95 -26.14
N ASP A 198 6.11 2.70 -26.86
CA ASP A 198 6.04 1.84 -28.03
C ASP A 198 7.04 2.38 -29.07
N SER A 199 8.29 1.93 -28.99
CA SER A 199 9.36 2.25 -29.93
C SER A 199 9.17 1.40 -31.18
N ARG A 200 8.04 1.63 -31.85
CA ARG A 200 7.70 1.11 -33.17
C ARG A 200 7.25 2.27 -34.05
N CYS A 201 8.25 2.95 -34.61
CA CYS A 201 8.20 3.51 -35.95
C CYS A 201 9.36 2.87 -36.72
#